data_AF-A0A0J8RAF3-F1
#
_entry.id   AF-A0A0J8RAF3-F1
#
_cell.length_a   1.000
_cell.length_b   1.000
_cell.length_c   1.000
_cell.angle_alpha   90.00
_cell.angle_beta   90.00
_cell.angle_gamma   90.00
#
_symmetry.space_group_name_H-M   'P 1'
#
loop_
_entity.id
_entity.type
_entity.pdbx_description
1 polymer ?
#
loop_
_entity_poly.entity_id
_entity_poly.type
_entity_poly.pdbx_seq_one_letter_code
_entity_poly.pdbx_strand_id
1 'polypeptide(L)'
;MYLVVRAFSGSVDFETDKGVDGFLKSFFGSDSAGIIVIALAATFGLYFVASFMYMDPWHMFTSFPAYLLIMSSYINILMVYAFSNWHDVSWGTKGSDKADALPSAQTTKEDGGKAAVIEEIDKPQADIDSQFEATVKRALTPFVEPKVDEKKSLEDSYKSFRTRLVASWIFSNALLAVLITSDSVNKLGFTSQATDRTANFFRALLWATAALSLIRFIGACWFLGKSGIMCCFARR
;
A
#
# COMPACT_ATOMS: atom_id res chain seq x y z
N MET A 1 -1.81 -2.46 -25.12
CA MET A 1 -1.51 -2.25 -26.56
C MET A 1 -2.38 -3.10 -27.48
N TYR A 2 -2.39 -4.44 -27.38
CA TYR A 2 -3.21 -5.31 -28.25
C TYR A 2 -4.71 -4.94 -28.29
N LEU A 3 -5.34 -4.69 -27.14
CA LEU A 3 -6.76 -4.30 -27.08
C LEU A 3 -7.05 -2.93 -27.71
N VAL A 4 -6.08 -2.02 -27.64
CA VAL A 4 -6.19 -0.69 -28.23
C VAL A 4 -6.14 -0.80 -29.75
N VAL A 5 -5.16 -1.55 -30.28
CA VAL A 5 -5.07 -1.84 -31.72
C VAL A 5 -6.34 -2.53 -32.22
N ARG A 6 -6.88 -3.49 -31.47
CA ARG A 6 -8.12 -4.17 -31.83
C ARG A 6 -9.34 -3.22 -31.82
N ALA A 7 -9.42 -2.33 -30.84
CA ALA A 7 -10.47 -1.31 -30.77
C ALA A 7 -10.42 -0.35 -31.96
N PHE A 8 -9.22 0.04 -32.41
CA PHE A 8 -9.03 0.89 -33.60
C PHE A 8 -9.11 0.15 -34.93
N SER A 9 -9.03 -1.20 -34.93
CA SER A 9 -9.19 -2.02 -36.14
C SER A 9 -10.65 -2.37 -36.47
N GLY A 10 -11.57 -2.19 -35.52
CA GLY A 10 -13.00 -2.18 -35.79
C GLY A 10 -13.39 -0.87 -36.49
N SER A 11 -14.48 -0.88 -37.26
CA SER A 11 -15.03 0.32 -37.89
C SER A 11 -15.45 1.33 -36.82
N VAL A 12 -14.53 2.18 -36.41
CA VAL A 12 -14.76 3.36 -35.59
C VAL A 12 -15.30 4.46 -36.52
N ASP A 13 -16.62 4.49 -36.66
CA ASP A 13 -17.29 5.52 -37.46
C ASP A 13 -17.28 6.84 -36.68
N PHE A 14 -16.18 7.57 -36.77
CA PHE A 14 -16.07 8.91 -36.22
C PHE A 14 -16.78 9.86 -37.17
N GLU A 15 -17.96 10.35 -36.78
CA GLU A 15 -18.65 11.40 -37.54
C GLU A 15 -17.88 12.73 -37.42
N THR A 16 -16.88 12.91 -38.30
CA THR A 16 -16.06 14.12 -38.39
C THR A 16 -16.77 15.27 -39.12
N ASP A 17 -17.89 14.99 -39.81
CA ASP A 17 -18.58 15.94 -40.69
C ASP A 17 -19.57 16.88 -39.98
N LYS A 18 -19.86 16.68 -38.69
CA LYS A 18 -20.83 17.49 -37.91
C LYS A 18 -20.20 18.42 -36.87
N GLY A 19 -18.92 18.76 -37.02
CA GLY A 19 -18.21 19.69 -36.13
C GLY A 19 -17.92 19.12 -34.73
N VAL A 20 -17.37 19.96 -33.84
CA VAL A 20 -16.90 19.54 -32.50
C VAL A 20 -18.01 18.95 -31.64
N ASP A 21 -19.25 19.44 -31.72
CA ASP A 21 -20.39 18.91 -30.96
C ASP A 21 -20.84 17.53 -31.47
N GLY A 22 -20.89 17.33 -32.80
CA GLY A 22 -21.19 16.03 -33.40
C GLY A 22 -20.10 14.98 -33.12
N PHE A 23 -18.84 15.42 -33.18
CA PHE A 23 -17.68 14.62 -32.79
C PHE A 23 -17.75 14.23 -31.30
N LEU A 24 -17.97 15.18 -30.39
CA LEU A 24 -18.11 14.85 -28.96
C LEU A 24 -19.27 13.89 -28.72
N LYS A 25 -20.43 14.10 -29.36
CA LYS A 25 -21.57 13.18 -29.26
C LYS A 25 -21.27 11.77 -29.76
N SER A 26 -20.41 11.60 -30.76
CA SER A 26 -19.97 10.26 -31.19
C SER A 26 -19.08 9.57 -30.14
N PHE A 27 -18.34 10.31 -29.31
CA PHE A 27 -17.58 9.74 -28.18
C PHE A 27 -18.45 9.44 -26.96
N PHE A 28 -19.46 10.27 -26.68
CA PHE A 28 -20.40 10.08 -25.57
C PHE A 28 -21.56 9.12 -25.91
N GLY A 29 -21.64 8.65 -27.16
CA GLY A 29 -22.63 7.67 -27.60
C GLY A 29 -22.53 6.32 -26.87
N SER A 30 -23.54 5.46 -27.06
CA SER A 30 -23.56 4.12 -26.45
C SER A 30 -22.50 3.16 -26.98
N ASP A 31 -21.66 3.61 -27.91
CA ASP A 31 -20.67 2.76 -28.56
C ASP A 31 -19.41 2.60 -27.70
N SER A 32 -18.95 1.36 -27.60
CA SER A 32 -17.85 0.96 -26.72
C SER A 32 -16.51 1.61 -27.10
N ALA A 33 -16.33 1.90 -28.39
CA ALA A 33 -15.08 2.47 -28.90
C ALA A 33 -14.85 3.93 -28.45
N GLY A 34 -15.90 4.77 -28.46
CA GLY A 34 -15.80 6.17 -28.04
C GLY A 34 -15.34 6.32 -26.58
N ILE A 35 -15.87 5.46 -25.71
CA ILE A 35 -15.52 5.44 -24.28
C ILE A 35 -14.05 5.05 -24.06
N ILE A 36 -13.54 4.09 -24.83
CA ILE A 36 -12.13 3.68 -24.77
C ILE A 36 -11.22 4.86 -25.17
N VAL A 37 -11.57 5.58 -26.24
CA VAL A 37 -10.77 6.73 -26.69
C VAL A 37 -10.79 7.86 -25.67
N ILE A 38 -11.96 8.19 -25.09
CA ILE A 38 -12.04 9.20 -24.01
C ILE A 38 -11.16 8.77 -22.85
N ALA A 39 -11.25 7.52 -22.41
CA ALA A 39 -10.47 7.04 -21.27
C ALA A 39 -8.96 7.05 -21.55
N LEU A 40 -8.52 6.70 -22.75
CA LEU A 40 -7.11 6.80 -23.16
C LEU A 40 -6.63 8.26 -23.24
N ALA A 41 -7.44 9.16 -23.81
CA ALA A 41 -7.14 10.59 -23.84
C ALA A 41 -7.08 11.19 -22.42
N ALA A 42 -7.99 10.78 -21.54
CA ALA A 42 -8.03 11.23 -20.16
C ALA A 42 -6.88 10.65 -19.32
N THR A 43 -6.46 9.41 -19.58
CA THR A 43 -5.41 8.76 -18.78
C THR A 43 -4.01 9.03 -19.28
N PHE A 44 -3.80 9.08 -20.60
CA PHE A 44 -2.47 9.31 -21.19
C PHE A 44 -2.34 10.70 -21.79
N GLY A 45 -3.37 11.18 -22.50
CA GLY A 45 -3.36 12.50 -23.12
C GLY A 45 -3.21 13.64 -22.09
N LEU A 46 -3.92 13.57 -20.97
CA LEU A 46 -3.77 14.56 -19.89
C LEU A 46 -2.37 14.60 -19.28
N TYR A 47 -1.66 13.46 -19.22
CA TYR A 47 -0.25 13.47 -18.79
C TYR A 47 0.64 14.21 -19.77
N PHE A 48 0.48 14.00 -21.07
CA PHE A 48 1.21 14.77 -22.08
C PHE A 48 0.92 16.26 -21.97
N VAL A 49 -0.36 16.65 -21.91
CA VAL A 49 -0.76 18.06 -21.77
C VAL A 49 -0.15 18.68 -20.51
N ALA A 50 -0.21 17.96 -19.37
CA ALA A 50 0.41 18.41 -18.14
C ALA A 50 1.92 18.58 -18.29
N SER A 51 2.65 17.62 -18.87
CA SER A 51 4.10 17.72 -19.06
C SER A 51 4.49 18.94 -19.92
N PHE A 52 3.72 19.26 -20.96
CA PHE A 52 3.92 20.50 -21.74
C PHE A 52 3.64 21.77 -20.92
N MET A 53 2.60 21.77 -20.08
CA MET A 53 2.31 22.89 -19.18
C MET A 53 3.42 23.12 -18.13
N TYR A 54 4.10 22.05 -17.71
CA TYR A 54 5.26 22.09 -16.81
C TYR A 54 6.59 22.36 -17.53
N MET A 55 6.58 22.57 -18.85
CA MET A 55 7.76 22.86 -19.68
C MET A 55 8.83 21.77 -19.71
N ASP A 56 8.49 20.53 -19.36
CA ASP A 56 9.39 19.37 -19.46
C ASP A 56 8.63 18.18 -20.07
N PRO A 57 8.54 18.06 -21.41
CA PRO A 57 7.86 16.93 -22.05
C PRO A 57 8.78 15.70 -22.21
N TRP A 58 10.08 15.83 -21.97
CA TRP A 58 11.07 14.84 -22.40
C TRP A 58 10.95 13.49 -21.67
N HIS A 59 10.57 13.52 -20.40
CA HIS A 59 10.33 12.32 -19.60
C HIS A 59 9.20 11.44 -20.17
N MET A 60 8.23 12.05 -20.88
CA MET A 60 7.12 11.32 -21.49
C MET A 60 7.53 10.55 -22.76
N PHE A 61 8.61 10.95 -23.43
CA PHE A 61 9.12 10.24 -24.61
C PHE A 61 10.16 9.18 -24.23
N THR A 62 10.99 9.47 -23.23
CA THR A 62 12.12 8.60 -22.86
C THR A 62 11.75 7.52 -21.86
N SER A 63 11.02 7.86 -20.79
CA SER A 63 10.75 6.94 -19.67
C SER A 63 9.35 6.33 -19.71
N PHE A 64 8.38 6.97 -20.36
CA PHE A 64 6.98 6.50 -20.37
C PHE A 64 6.79 5.11 -21.00
N PRO A 65 7.41 4.75 -22.14
CA PRO A 65 7.24 3.40 -22.69
C PRO A 65 7.75 2.31 -21.75
N ALA A 66 8.90 2.54 -21.10
CA ALA A 66 9.44 1.62 -20.10
C ALA A 66 8.52 1.54 -18.86
N TYR A 67 7.98 2.68 -18.43
CA TYR A 67 6.99 2.73 -17.36
C TYR A 67 5.74 1.89 -17.69
N LEU A 68 5.17 2.01 -18.90
CA LEU A 68 4.00 1.24 -19.31
C LEU A 68 4.23 -0.28 -19.29
N LEU A 69 5.44 -0.73 -19.64
CA LEU A 69 5.80 -2.15 -19.61
C LEU A 69 5.91 -2.68 -18.17
N ILE A 70 6.47 -1.88 -17.26
CA ILE A 70 6.72 -2.29 -15.87
C ILE A 70 5.50 -2.04 -14.97
N MET A 71 4.57 -1.17 -15.38
CA MET A 71 3.42 -0.73 -14.57
C MET A 71 2.58 -1.89 -14.03
N SER A 72 2.34 -2.93 -14.83
CA SER A 72 1.60 -4.12 -14.37
C SER A 72 2.33 -4.84 -13.24
N SER A 73 3.65 -5.05 -13.38
CA SER A 73 4.47 -5.66 -12.34
C SER A 73 4.54 -4.79 -11.09
N TYR A 74 4.64 -3.47 -11.26
CA TYR A 74 4.69 -2.52 -10.15
C TYR A 74 3.41 -2.56 -9.29
N ILE A 75 2.24 -2.55 -9.92
CA ILE A 75 0.95 -2.64 -9.21
C ILE A 75 0.87 -3.94 -8.41
N ASN A 76 1.26 -5.08 -8.99
CA ASN A 76 1.20 -6.36 -8.30
C ASN A 76 2.20 -6.46 -7.14
N ILE A 77 3.47 -6.13 -7.38
CA ILE A 77 4.55 -6.25 -6.38
C ILE A 77 4.31 -5.28 -5.22
N LEU A 78 4.00 -4.01 -5.51
CA LEU A 78 3.78 -3.03 -4.45
C LEU A 78 2.57 -3.34 -3.59
N MET A 79 1.45 -3.76 -4.18
CA MET A 79 0.25 -4.07 -3.42
C MET A 79 0.47 -5.26 -2.48
N VAL A 80 1.10 -6.32 -2.98
CA VAL A 80 1.44 -7.49 -2.14
C VAL A 80 2.45 -7.10 -1.05
N TYR A 81 3.47 -6.32 -1.38
CA TYR A 81 4.46 -5.84 -0.41
C TYR A 81 3.81 -4.97 0.67
N ALA A 82 2.93 -4.04 0.30
CA ALA A 82 2.23 -3.16 1.23
C ALA A 82 1.32 -3.93 2.19
N PHE A 83 0.52 -4.88 1.70
CA PHE A 83 -0.31 -5.72 2.57
C PHE A 83 0.54 -6.66 3.45
N SER A 84 1.69 -7.11 2.94
CA SER A 84 2.61 -7.96 3.68
C SER A 84 3.44 -7.20 4.73
N ASN A 85 3.53 -5.88 4.62
CA ASN A 85 4.30 -5.03 5.54
C ASN A 85 3.44 -3.93 6.18
N TRP A 86 2.14 -4.16 6.31
CA TRP A 86 1.20 -3.18 6.89
C TRP A 86 1.55 -2.76 8.33
N HIS A 87 2.18 -3.65 9.10
CA HIS A 87 2.66 -3.35 10.45
C HIS A 87 3.80 -2.32 10.48
N ASP A 88 4.52 -2.19 9.37
CA ASP A 88 5.67 -1.30 9.22
C ASP A 88 5.29 -0.04 8.43
N VAL A 89 4.47 0.80 9.07
CA VAL A 89 4.16 2.16 8.58
C VAL A 89 5.31 3.11 8.96
N SER A 90 6.56 2.71 8.70
CA SER A 90 7.75 3.58 8.84
C SER A 90 8.22 4.15 7.51
N TRP A 91 7.59 3.77 6.42
CA TRP A 91 7.88 4.29 5.09
C TRP A 91 7.36 5.73 4.97
N GLY A 92 8.29 6.68 5.01
CA GLY A 92 8.01 8.12 5.03
C GLY A 92 8.26 8.74 6.40
N THR A 93 9.20 9.70 6.44
CA THR A 93 9.60 10.59 7.56
C THR A 93 9.51 10.07 9.00
N LYS A 94 9.62 8.76 9.26
CA LYS A 94 9.91 8.24 10.60
C LYS A 94 11.40 8.39 10.88
N GLY A 95 11.73 9.52 11.48
CA GLY A 95 13.09 9.87 11.91
C GLY A 95 13.25 11.35 12.23
N SER A 96 12.34 12.22 11.78
CA SER A 96 12.45 13.67 12.00
C SER A 96 11.94 14.16 13.36
N ASP A 97 11.26 13.34 14.17
CA ASP A 97 10.55 13.85 15.37
C ASP A 97 11.01 13.29 16.72
N LYS A 98 11.99 12.39 16.79
CA LYS A 98 12.44 11.83 18.08
C LYS A 98 13.96 11.85 18.19
N ALA A 99 14.49 12.86 18.87
CA ALA A 99 15.83 12.80 19.44
C ALA A 99 15.82 11.77 20.57
N ASP A 100 16.53 10.66 20.40
CA ASP A 100 16.78 9.68 21.47
C ASP A 100 17.56 10.36 22.59
N ALA A 101 16.88 10.73 23.67
CA ALA A 101 17.51 11.21 24.89
C ALA A 101 18.06 9.99 25.65
N LEU A 102 19.38 9.78 25.56
CA LEU A 102 20.09 8.75 26.31
C LEU A 102 19.86 8.92 27.82
N PRO A 103 19.64 7.83 28.59
CA PRO A 103 19.45 7.90 30.04
C PRO A 103 20.78 8.21 30.74
N SER A 104 20.77 9.21 31.62
CA SER A 104 21.92 9.61 32.44
C SER A 104 22.22 8.57 33.53
N ALA A 105 23.45 8.08 33.59
CA ALA A 105 23.91 7.17 34.64
C ALA A 105 23.94 7.85 36.02
N GLN A 106 23.24 7.28 37.00
CA GLN A 106 23.36 7.65 38.41
C GLN A 106 24.51 6.84 39.02
N THR A 107 25.51 7.51 39.58
CA THR A 107 26.56 6.87 40.39
C THR A 107 26.32 7.19 41.85
N THR A 108 26.00 6.18 42.65
CA THR A 108 26.11 6.25 44.10
C THR A 108 27.56 5.98 44.47
N LYS A 109 28.20 6.98 45.08
CA LYS A 109 29.45 6.80 45.82
C LYS A 109 29.06 6.54 47.27
N GLU A 110 29.46 5.39 47.82
CA GLU A 110 29.56 5.23 49.26
C GLU A 110 31.02 5.38 49.68
N ASP A 111 31.19 6.09 50.80
CA ASP A 111 32.45 6.55 51.37
C ASP A 111 33.32 5.42 51.92
N GLY A 112 34.62 5.52 51.65
CA GLY A 112 35.64 5.29 52.67
C GLY A 112 36.01 3.85 53.05
N GLY A 113 37.07 3.34 52.42
CA GLY A 113 38.24 2.88 53.18
C GLY A 113 38.35 1.39 53.59
N LYS A 114 39.32 0.73 52.95
CA LYS A 114 40.23 -0.31 53.47
C LYS A 114 39.67 -1.72 53.76
N ALA A 115 40.27 -2.68 53.03
CA ALA A 115 40.39 -4.10 53.31
C ALA A 115 39.07 -4.87 53.45
N ALA A 116 38.69 -5.56 52.38
CA ALA A 116 37.76 -6.68 52.43
C ALA A 116 38.40 -7.85 53.20
N VAL A 117 38.46 -7.73 54.52
CA VAL A 117 38.54 -8.90 55.39
C VAL A 117 37.11 -9.41 55.46
N ILE A 118 36.87 -10.55 54.82
CA ILE A 118 35.63 -11.28 54.94
C ILE A 118 35.62 -11.82 56.37
N GLU A 119 34.98 -11.07 57.28
CA GLU A 119 34.62 -11.61 58.58
C GLU A 119 33.61 -12.73 58.29
N GLU A 120 34.05 -13.98 58.46
CA GLU A 120 33.12 -15.10 58.56
C GLU A 120 32.28 -14.85 59.80
N ILE A 121 31.09 -14.28 59.58
CA ILE A 121 30.09 -14.09 60.62
C ILE A 121 29.80 -15.48 61.19
N ASP A 122 30.26 -15.71 62.41
CA ASP A 122 30.02 -16.93 63.18
C ASP A 122 28.51 -16.99 63.47
N LYS A 123 27.77 -17.56 62.52
CA LYS A 123 26.31 -17.63 62.59
C LYS A 123 25.92 -18.68 63.63
N PRO A 124 24.89 -18.42 64.44
CA PRO A 124 24.35 -19.44 65.33
C PRO A 124 24.00 -20.70 64.54
N GLN A 125 24.33 -21.89 65.07
CA GLN A 125 24.06 -23.17 64.39
C GLN A 125 22.58 -23.31 63.96
N ALA A 126 21.65 -22.74 64.71
CA ALA A 126 20.22 -22.72 64.38
C ALA A 126 19.90 -21.98 63.06
N ASP A 127 20.64 -20.91 62.73
CA ASP A 127 20.46 -20.18 61.48
C ASP A 127 21.05 -20.94 60.29
N ILE A 128 22.09 -21.74 60.52
CA ILE A 128 22.70 -22.62 59.51
C ILE A 128 21.74 -23.78 59.20
N ASP A 129 21.21 -24.43 60.24
CA ASP A 129 20.30 -25.56 60.11
C ASP A 129 18.98 -25.14 59.45
N SER A 130 18.44 -23.95 59.76
CA SER A 130 17.22 -23.44 59.13
C SER A 130 17.42 -23.09 57.64
N GLN A 131 18.55 -22.51 57.27
CA GLN A 131 18.91 -22.26 55.87
C GLN A 131 19.15 -23.56 55.10
N PHE A 132 19.77 -24.55 55.74
CA PHE A 132 19.99 -25.87 55.17
C PHE A 132 18.66 -26.59 54.93
N GLU A 133 17.77 -26.62 55.93
CA GLU A 133 16.45 -27.22 55.81
C GLU A 133 15.60 -26.54 54.71
N ALA A 134 15.64 -25.21 54.62
CA ALA A 134 14.96 -24.47 53.57
C ALA A 134 15.50 -24.81 52.17
N THR A 135 16.81 -25.01 52.04
CA THR A 135 17.46 -25.38 50.77
C THR A 135 17.13 -26.81 50.38
N VAL A 136 17.17 -27.75 51.32
CA VAL A 136 16.81 -29.15 51.09
C VAL A 136 15.33 -29.29 50.73
N LYS A 137 14.44 -28.58 51.42
CA LYS A 137 13.00 -28.56 51.06
C LYS A 137 12.78 -28.00 49.66
N ARG A 138 13.48 -26.93 49.25
CA ARG A 138 13.43 -26.39 47.88
C ARG A 138 14.02 -27.35 46.85
N ALA A 139 15.05 -28.11 47.18
CA ALA A 139 15.65 -29.09 46.27
C ALA A 139 14.77 -30.35 46.10
N LEU A 140 14.01 -30.71 47.14
CA LEU A 140 13.09 -31.85 47.13
C LEU A 140 11.69 -31.52 46.57
N THR A 141 11.35 -30.23 46.38
CA THR A 141 10.07 -29.89 45.74
C THR A 141 10.07 -30.40 44.28
N PRO A 142 9.04 -31.18 43.87
CA PRO A 142 8.90 -31.64 42.49
C PRO A 142 8.90 -30.44 41.54
N PHE A 143 9.63 -30.54 40.44
CA PHE A 143 9.63 -29.52 39.40
C PHE A 143 8.23 -29.42 38.79
N VAL A 144 7.54 -28.33 39.09
CA VAL A 144 6.28 -27.96 38.44
C VAL A 144 6.67 -27.14 37.23
N GLU A 145 6.46 -27.70 36.04
CA GLU A 145 6.68 -26.97 34.79
C GLU A 145 5.87 -25.67 34.83
N PRO A 146 6.52 -24.49 34.69
CA PRO A 146 5.80 -23.24 34.67
C PRO A 146 4.75 -23.33 33.55
N LYS A 147 3.46 -23.16 33.88
CA LYS A 147 2.45 -22.96 32.86
C LYS A 147 2.84 -21.70 32.11
N VAL A 148 3.41 -21.87 30.93
CA VAL A 148 3.71 -20.76 30.03
C VAL A 148 2.34 -20.19 29.67
N ASP A 149 2.00 -19.06 30.28
CA ASP A 149 0.88 -18.25 29.84
C ASP A 149 1.25 -17.78 28.43
N GLU A 150 0.80 -18.52 27.41
CA GLU A 150 0.79 -18.10 26.01
C GLU A 150 -0.23 -16.97 25.86
N LYS A 151 0.02 -15.84 26.52
CA LYS A 151 -0.65 -14.59 26.16
C LYS A 151 -0.28 -14.35 24.72
N LYS A 152 -1.26 -14.45 23.82
CA LYS A 152 -1.11 -14.10 22.40
C LYS A 152 -0.32 -12.81 22.33
N SER A 153 0.94 -12.93 21.89
CA SER A 153 1.77 -11.75 21.74
C SER A 153 1.13 -10.86 20.68
N LEU A 154 1.29 -9.55 20.83
CA LEU A 154 0.80 -8.61 19.81
C LEU A 154 1.40 -8.94 18.44
N GLU A 155 2.64 -9.44 18.44
CA GLU A 155 3.34 -9.97 17.27
C GLU A 155 2.57 -11.11 16.57
N ASP A 156 2.01 -12.05 17.32
CA ASP A 156 1.24 -13.15 16.73
C ASP A 156 -0.09 -12.67 16.16
N SER A 157 -0.73 -11.70 16.82
CA SER A 157 -1.94 -11.03 16.31
C SER A 157 -1.66 -10.26 15.02
N TYR A 158 -0.53 -9.55 14.92
CA TYR A 158 -0.13 -8.84 13.70
C TYR A 158 0.22 -9.79 12.55
N LYS A 159 0.88 -10.91 12.84
CA LYS A 159 1.14 -11.96 11.83
C LYS A 159 -0.15 -12.56 11.28
N SER A 160 -1.10 -12.91 12.16
CA SER A 160 -2.41 -13.44 11.77
C SER A 160 -3.22 -12.43 10.96
N PHE A 161 -3.23 -11.16 11.39
CA PHE A 161 -3.93 -10.09 10.69
C PHE A 161 -3.39 -9.87 9.28
N ARG A 162 -2.07 -9.80 9.11
CA ARG A 162 -1.42 -9.69 7.80
C ARG A 162 -1.85 -10.80 6.85
N THR A 163 -1.79 -12.05 7.29
CA THR A 163 -2.17 -13.19 6.45
C THR A 163 -3.65 -13.13 6.07
N ARG A 164 -4.52 -12.74 7.01
CA ARG A 164 -5.96 -12.56 6.74
C ARG A 164 -6.25 -11.41 5.79
N LEU A 165 -5.51 -10.31 5.89
CA LEU A 165 -5.63 -9.15 5.00
C LEU A 165 -5.25 -9.52 3.57
N VAL A 166 -4.09 -10.14 3.38
CA VAL A 166 -3.62 -10.59 2.05
C VAL A 166 -4.58 -11.65 1.48
N ALA A 167 -5.00 -12.62 2.29
CA ALA A 167 -5.94 -13.66 1.85
C ALA A 167 -7.31 -13.07 1.47
N SER A 168 -7.84 -12.12 2.25
CA SER A 168 -9.08 -11.41 1.94
C SER A 168 -8.95 -10.61 0.65
N TRP A 169 -7.82 -9.95 0.41
CA TRP A 169 -7.57 -9.23 -0.83
C TRP A 169 -7.53 -10.17 -2.04
N ILE A 170 -6.77 -11.27 -1.98
CA ILE A 170 -6.71 -12.26 -3.08
C ILE A 170 -8.11 -12.85 -3.33
N PHE A 171 -8.82 -13.25 -2.27
CA PHE A 171 -10.16 -13.82 -2.38
C PHE A 171 -11.17 -12.82 -2.97
N SER A 172 -11.11 -11.54 -2.57
CA SER A 172 -11.99 -10.50 -3.13
C SER A 172 -11.75 -10.26 -4.62
N ASN A 173 -10.49 -10.28 -5.08
CA ASN A 173 -10.15 -10.16 -6.50
C ASN A 173 -10.58 -11.40 -7.29
N ALA A 174 -10.39 -12.59 -6.73
CA ALA A 174 -10.83 -13.84 -7.34
C ALA A 174 -12.37 -13.87 -7.47
N LEU A 175 -13.08 -13.49 -6.40
CA LEU A 175 -14.53 -13.39 -6.39
C LEU A 175 -15.02 -12.37 -7.41
N LEU A 176 -14.40 -11.19 -7.50
CA LEU A 176 -14.71 -10.20 -8.52
C LEU A 176 -14.52 -10.75 -9.94
N ALA A 177 -13.41 -11.44 -10.21
CA ALA A 177 -13.14 -12.04 -11.52
C ALA A 177 -14.21 -13.09 -11.90
N VAL A 178 -14.61 -13.94 -10.95
CA VAL A 178 -15.69 -14.91 -11.16
C VAL A 178 -17.02 -14.21 -11.39
N LEU A 179 -17.36 -13.19 -10.59
CA LEU A 179 -18.60 -12.44 -10.72
C LEU A 179 -18.71 -11.67 -12.03
N ILE A 180 -17.60 -11.24 -12.63
CA ILE A 180 -17.62 -10.57 -13.92
C ILE A 180 -17.73 -11.61 -15.04
N THR A 181 -16.95 -12.70 -14.98
CA THR A 181 -16.79 -13.67 -16.08
C THR A 181 -17.87 -14.75 -16.13
N SER A 182 -18.55 -15.08 -15.02
CA SER A 182 -19.49 -16.23 -14.99
C SER A 182 -20.88 -15.91 -15.54
N ASP A 183 -21.25 -16.49 -16.68
CA ASP A 183 -22.57 -16.23 -17.30
C ASP A 183 -23.75 -16.69 -16.42
N SER A 184 -23.52 -17.65 -15.52
CA SER A 184 -24.52 -18.13 -14.55
C SER A 184 -23.87 -18.71 -13.31
N VAL A 185 -24.55 -18.63 -12.16
CA VAL A 185 -24.11 -19.26 -10.89
C VAL A 185 -24.01 -20.80 -10.99
N ASN A 186 -24.67 -21.40 -11.98
CA ASN A 186 -24.69 -22.84 -12.23
C ASN A 186 -23.52 -23.34 -13.09
N LYS A 187 -22.76 -22.43 -13.72
CA LYS A 187 -21.54 -22.75 -14.47
C LYS A 187 -20.40 -21.87 -13.95
N LEU A 188 -19.80 -22.31 -12.84
CA LEU A 188 -18.54 -21.75 -12.35
C LEU A 188 -17.42 -22.15 -13.32
N GLY A 189 -17.19 -21.31 -14.32
CA GLY A 189 -16.11 -21.48 -15.29
C GLY A 189 -15.75 -20.15 -15.94
N PHE A 190 -14.50 -20.01 -16.37
CA PHE A 190 -14.07 -18.90 -17.21
C PHE A 190 -14.65 -19.11 -18.61
N THR A 191 -15.74 -18.43 -18.94
CA THR A 191 -16.29 -18.45 -20.29
C THR A 191 -15.48 -17.50 -21.16
N SER A 192 -15.15 -17.90 -22.38
CA SER A 192 -14.39 -17.06 -23.32
C SER A 192 -15.27 -16.07 -24.08
N GLN A 193 -16.57 -15.99 -23.77
CA GLN A 193 -17.50 -15.05 -24.40
C GLN A 193 -17.65 -13.80 -23.55
N ALA A 194 -17.44 -12.63 -24.16
CA ALA A 194 -17.69 -11.35 -23.52
C ALA A 194 -19.20 -11.17 -23.35
N THR A 195 -19.67 -11.27 -22.12
CA THR A 195 -21.06 -10.95 -21.77
C THR A 195 -21.29 -9.45 -21.62
N ASP A 196 -22.55 -9.02 -21.80
CA ASP A 196 -22.98 -7.63 -21.58
C ASP A 196 -22.59 -7.11 -20.20
N ARG A 197 -22.61 -7.97 -19.17
CA ARG A 197 -22.16 -7.61 -17.82
C ARG A 197 -20.68 -7.25 -17.78
N THR A 198 -19.84 -8.01 -18.48
CA THR A 198 -18.40 -7.74 -18.59
C THR A 198 -18.16 -6.40 -19.30
N ALA A 199 -18.85 -6.16 -20.42
CA ALA A 199 -18.77 -4.91 -21.16
C ALA A 199 -19.20 -3.70 -20.31
N ASN A 200 -20.32 -3.82 -19.58
CA ASN A 200 -20.82 -2.76 -18.69
C ASN A 200 -19.87 -2.48 -17.52
N PHE A 201 -19.24 -3.50 -16.93
CA PHE A 201 -18.21 -3.31 -15.91
C PHE A 201 -17.00 -2.55 -16.45
N PHE A 202 -16.47 -2.96 -17.61
CA PHE A 202 -15.36 -2.24 -18.25
C PHE A 202 -15.74 -0.80 -18.60
N ARG A 203 -16.96 -0.55 -19.09
CA ARG A 203 -17.47 0.80 -19.34
C ARG A 203 -17.46 1.65 -18.07
N ALA A 204 -17.99 1.14 -16.96
CA ALA A 204 -18.00 1.85 -15.68
C ALA A 204 -16.57 2.14 -15.19
N LEU A 205 -15.66 1.18 -15.32
CA LEU A 205 -14.25 1.32 -14.94
C LEU A 205 -13.55 2.41 -15.76
N LEU A 206 -13.77 2.45 -17.07
CA LEU A 206 -13.19 3.48 -17.95
C LEU A 206 -13.70 4.88 -17.61
N TRP A 207 -15.01 5.04 -17.34
CA TRP A 207 -15.59 6.31 -16.88
C TRP A 207 -15.04 6.75 -15.53
N ALA A 208 -14.96 5.85 -14.55
CA ALA A 208 -14.40 6.16 -13.23
C ALA A 208 -12.93 6.59 -13.34
N THR A 209 -12.15 5.90 -14.17
CA THR A 209 -10.74 6.22 -14.39
C THR A 209 -10.57 7.58 -15.07
N ALA A 210 -11.39 7.88 -16.09
CA ALA A 210 -11.38 9.19 -16.76
C ALA A 210 -11.78 10.34 -15.83
N ALA A 211 -12.78 10.13 -14.97
CA ALA A 211 -13.18 11.12 -13.97
C ALA A 211 -12.06 11.40 -12.96
N LEU A 212 -11.42 10.35 -12.43
CA LEU A 212 -10.31 10.48 -11.48
C LEU A 212 -9.09 11.15 -12.10
N SER A 213 -8.77 10.84 -13.37
CA SER A 213 -7.65 11.49 -14.06
C SER A 213 -7.92 12.98 -14.31
N LEU A 214 -9.17 13.36 -14.62
CA LEU A 214 -9.58 14.75 -14.75
C LEU A 214 -9.46 15.50 -13.42
N ILE A 215 -9.89 14.92 -12.30
CA ILE A 215 -9.73 15.52 -10.96
C ILE A 215 -8.25 15.78 -10.65
N ARG A 216 -7.36 14.80 -10.93
CA ARG A 216 -5.91 14.97 -10.79
C ARG A 216 -5.38 16.11 -11.66
N PHE A 217 -5.82 16.19 -12.91
CA PHE A 217 -5.40 17.23 -13.84
C PHE A 217 -5.84 18.63 -13.36
N ILE A 218 -7.08 18.77 -12.88
CA ILE A 218 -7.56 20.02 -12.29
C ILE A 218 -6.67 20.43 -11.10
N GLY A 219 -6.32 19.48 -10.23
CA GLY A 219 -5.38 19.73 -9.12
C GLY A 219 -4.00 20.18 -9.60
N ALA A 220 -3.47 19.58 -10.67
CA ALA A 220 -2.20 19.98 -11.27
C ALA A 220 -2.26 21.40 -11.87
N CYS A 221 -3.35 21.75 -12.57
CA CYS A 221 -3.60 23.09 -13.09
C CYS A 221 -3.73 24.12 -11.97
N TRP A 222 -4.43 23.78 -10.88
CA TRP A 222 -4.56 24.64 -9.71
C TRP A 222 -3.19 24.92 -9.06
N PHE A 223 -2.38 23.88 -8.85
CA PHE A 223 -1.03 24.04 -8.30
C PHE A 223 -0.13 24.90 -9.19
N LEU A 224 -0.15 24.64 -10.51
CA LEU A 224 0.64 25.41 -11.47
C LEU A 224 0.19 26.87 -11.53
N GLY A 225 -1.13 27.12 -11.53
CA GLY A 225 -1.70 28.46 -11.49
C GLY A 225 -1.29 29.21 -10.22
N LYS A 226 -1.45 28.58 -9.04
CA LYS A 226 -1.03 29.18 -7.76
C LYS A 226 0.47 29.49 -7.74
N SER A 227 1.30 28.55 -8.19
CA SER A 227 2.77 28.71 -8.20
C SER A 227 3.23 29.75 -9.22
N GLY A 228 2.61 29.79 -10.40
CA GLY A 228 2.86 30.81 -11.43
C GLY A 228 2.47 32.20 -10.94
N ILE A 229 1.30 32.35 -10.32
CA ILE A 229 0.85 33.61 -9.71
C ILE A 229 1.83 34.07 -8.62
N MET A 230 2.23 33.17 -7.70
CA MET A 230 3.20 33.51 -6.64
C MET A 230 4.57 33.87 -7.20
N CYS A 231 5.03 33.22 -8.28
CA CYS A 231 6.27 33.58 -8.97
C CYS A 231 6.21 35.00 -9.56
N CYS A 232 5.07 35.38 -10.17
CA CYS A 232 4.86 36.73 -10.70
C CYS A 232 4.83 37.80 -9.59
N PHE A 233 4.32 37.47 -8.40
CA PHE A 233 4.31 38.39 -7.26
C PHE A 233 5.64 38.45 -6.50
N ALA A 234 6.40 37.35 -6.42
CA ALA A 234 7.71 37.31 -5.77
C ALA A 234 8.84 37.90 -6.63
N ARG A 235 8.61 38.09 -7.94
CA ARG A 235 9.52 38.78 -8.86
C ARG A 235 9.34 40.30 -8.90
N ARG A 236 8.36 40.86 -8.18
CA ARG A 236 8.22 42.30 -7.92
C ARG A 236 8.86 42.65 -6.59
#